data_AF-N4WBU9-F1
#
_entry.id   AF-N4WBU9-F1
#
_cell.length_a   1.000
_cell.length_b   1.000
_cell.length_c   1.000
_cell.angle_alpha   90.00
_cell.angle_beta   90.00
_cell.angle_gamma   90.00
#
_symmetry.space_group_name_H-M   'P 1'
#
loop_
_entity.id
_entity.type
_entity.pdbx_description
1 polymer ?
#
loop_
_entity_poly.entity_id
_entity_poly.type
_entity_poly.pdbx_seq_one_letter_code
_entity_poly.pdbx_strand_id
1 'polypeptide(L)'
;MKNRETTEKTGYFYGIVLFLILFSTISFVVYLFYSLVIKASNDELTDNTIVNALITLIISVILGNLMSRKLEHRYARSLEIYKIKNSIALNIIDLSETILNSRNEEIRLKALESLETEYKKSKLYFEEEIVYSIQNLIKYQSLDSYNQLIKLLRNQVNK
;
A
#
# COMPACT_ATOMS: atom_id res chain seq x y z
N MET A 1 20.43 4.85 -20.77
CA MET A 1 21.07 5.37 -19.53
C MET A 1 20.64 6.80 -19.13
N LYS A 2 19.75 7.49 -19.86
CA LYS A 2 19.38 8.90 -19.59
C LYS A 2 18.26 9.10 -18.54
N ASN A 3 17.55 8.03 -18.15
CA ASN A 3 16.39 8.13 -17.24
C ASN A 3 16.72 7.95 -15.75
N ARG A 4 17.97 7.62 -15.38
CA ARG A 4 18.36 7.45 -13.96
C ARG A 4 18.75 8.77 -13.30
N GLU A 5 19.31 9.73 -14.05
CA GLU A 5 19.77 11.02 -13.52
C GLU A 5 18.61 11.96 -13.11
N THR A 6 17.46 11.86 -13.78
CA THR A 6 16.29 12.69 -13.47
C THR A 6 15.59 12.26 -12.18
N THR A 7 15.56 10.96 -11.89
CA THR A 7 14.97 10.41 -10.66
C THR A 7 15.78 10.73 -9.40
N GLU A 8 17.10 10.81 -9.49
CA GLU A 8 17.95 11.23 -8.36
C GLU A 8 17.71 12.70 -8.00
N LYS A 9 17.71 13.61 -8.98
CA LYS A 9 17.49 15.05 -8.75
C LYS A 9 16.15 15.36 -8.12
N THR A 10 15.08 14.64 -8.51
CA THR A 10 13.77 14.79 -7.87
C THR A 10 13.78 14.32 -6.41
N GLY A 11 14.48 13.22 -6.09
CA GLY A 11 14.58 12.71 -4.72
C GLY A 11 15.27 13.66 -3.76
N TYR A 12 16.34 14.34 -4.19
CA TYR A 12 17.04 15.36 -3.40
C TYR A 12 16.14 16.57 -3.08
N PHE A 13 15.29 16.99 -4.02
CA PHE A 13 14.39 18.12 -3.82
C PHE A 13 13.32 17.81 -2.76
N TYR A 14 12.73 16.61 -2.81
CA TYR A 14 11.81 16.15 -1.76
C TYR A 14 12.49 16.06 -0.39
N GLY A 15 13.75 15.61 -0.34
CA GLY A 15 14.53 15.55 0.90
C GLY A 15 14.76 16.92 1.55
N ILE A 16 15.11 17.93 0.75
CA ILE A 16 15.34 19.30 1.23
C ILE A 16 14.02 19.95 1.72
N VAL A 17 12.93 19.76 0.98
CA VAL A 17 11.61 20.26 1.39
C VAL A 17 11.16 19.60 2.69
N LEU A 18 11.34 18.29 2.83
CA LEU A 18 11.02 17.57 4.06
C LEU A 18 11.86 18.07 5.24
N PHE A 19 13.14 18.35 5.03
CA PHE A 19 14.03 18.89 6.06
C PHE A 19 13.59 20.29 6.53
N LEU A 20 13.20 21.17 5.61
CA LEU A 20 12.69 22.50 5.95
C LEU A 20 11.38 22.44 6.72
N ILE A 21 10.46 21.55 6.33
CA ILE A 21 9.22 21.32 7.07
C ILE A 21 9.55 20.86 8.49
N LEU A 22 10.41 19.84 8.64
CA LEU A 22 10.81 19.31 9.94
C LEU A 22 11.42 20.38 10.85
N PHE A 23 12.33 21.20 10.33
CA PHE A 23 12.95 22.30 11.07
C PHE A 23 11.93 23.35 11.47
N SER A 24 11.01 23.70 10.57
CA SER A 24 9.92 24.63 10.87
C SER A 24 9.01 24.10 11.99
N THR A 25 8.68 22.81 11.99
CA THR A 25 7.86 22.21 13.06
C THR A 25 8.61 22.19 14.38
N ILE A 26 9.91 21.86 14.38
CA ILE A 26 10.74 21.88 15.59
C ILE A 26 10.84 23.30 16.16
N SER A 27 11.14 24.30 15.33
CA SER A 27 11.18 25.70 15.76
C SER A 27 9.83 26.20 16.27
N PHE A 28 8.72 25.77 15.66
CA PHE A 28 7.38 26.09 16.16
C PHE A 28 7.11 25.48 17.53
N VAL A 29 7.52 24.23 17.75
CA VAL A 29 7.41 23.56 19.05
C VAL A 29 8.28 24.28 20.11
N VAL A 30 9.52 24.63 19.79
CA VAL A 30 10.40 25.41 20.68
C VAL A 30 9.81 26.78 21.01
N TYR A 31 9.22 27.46 20.02
CA TYR A 31 8.52 28.73 20.23
C TYR A 31 7.30 28.58 21.14
N LEU A 32 6.52 27.50 20.98
CA LEU A 32 5.42 27.21 21.88
C LEU A 32 5.91 26.99 23.32
N PHE A 33 6.99 26.21 23.51
CA PHE A 33 7.62 26.04 24.83
C PHE A 33 8.10 27.38 25.42
N TYR A 34 8.78 28.20 24.63
CA TYR A 34 9.27 29.51 25.06
C TYR A 34 8.13 30.44 25.46
N SER A 35 7.08 30.53 24.62
CA SER A 35 5.90 31.33 24.94
C SER A 35 5.15 30.82 26.17
N LEU A 36 5.16 29.50 26.41
CA LEU A 36 4.56 28.89 27.59
C LEU A 36 5.36 29.25 28.85
N VAL A 37 6.69 29.18 28.80
CA VAL A 37 7.60 29.52 29.91
C VAL A 37 7.56 31.02 30.23
N ILE A 38 7.53 31.89 29.23
CA ILE A 38 7.44 33.34 29.47
C ILE A 38 6.07 33.74 30.02
N LYS A 39 4.99 33.17 29.49
CA LYS A 39 3.65 33.42 30.06
C LYS A 39 3.54 32.85 31.48
N ALA A 40 4.14 31.69 31.74
CA ALA A 40 4.27 31.12 33.09
C ALA A 40 5.06 32.02 34.05
N SER A 41 6.01 32.80 33.54
CA SER A 41 6.83 33.71 34.34
C SER A 41 6.19 35.08 34.58
N ASN A 42 5.25 35.50 33.72
CA ASN A 42 4.68 36.86 33.74
C ASN A 42 3.25 36.92 34.27
N ASP A 43 2.45 35.86 34.09
CA ASP A 43 1.10 35.75 34.64
C ASP A 43 1.11 34.75 35.80
N GLU A 44 0.35 35.00 36.86
CA GLU A 44 -0.02 34.02 37.90
C GLU A 44 -0.90 32.90 37.29
N LEU A 45 -0.37 32.21 36.28
CA LEU A 45 -0.90 30.97 35.78
C LEU A 45 -0.75 29.96 36.91
N THR A 46 -1.85 29.65 37.59
CA THR A 46 -1.92 28.57 38.57
C THR A 46 -1.20 27.36 38.00
N ASP A 47 -0.21 26.80 38.73
CA ASP A 47 0.69 25.72 38.29
C ASP A 47 0.00 24.64 37.44
N ASN A 48 -1.26 24.35 37.78
CA ASN A 48 -2.15 23.41 37.10
C ASN A 48 -2.33 23.68 35.60
N THR A 49 -2.38 24.92 35.13
CA THR A 49 -2.61 25.23 33.69
C THR A 49 -1.39 24.90 32.83
N ILE A 50 -0.19 25.23 33.33
CA ILE A 50 1.09 24.91 32.67
C ILE A 50 1.31 23.40 32.67
N VAL A 51 1.08 22.76 33.82
CA VAL A 51 1.18 21.31 33.98
C VAL A 51 0.21 20.60 33.03
N ASN A 52 -1.04 21.06 32.92
CA ASN A 52 -2.02 20.48 32.00
C ASN A 52 -1.62 20.65 30.51
N ALA A 53 -1.05 21.79 30.13
CA ALA A 53 -0.56 22.00 28.76
C ALA A 53 0.61 21.07 28.44
N LEU A 54 1.55 20.88 29.38
CA LEU A 54 2.68 19.96 29.26
C LEU A 54 2.22 18.49 29.17
N ILE A 55 1.29 18.08 30.03
CA ILE A 55 0.68 16.75 29.99
C ILE A 55 -0.02 16.53 28.65
N THR A 56 -0.81 17.49 28.18
CA THR A 56 -1.52 17.41 26.89
C THR A 56 -0.55 17.27 25.73
N LEU A 57 0.57 18.01 25.74
CA LEU A 57 1.59 17.94 24.70
C LEU A 57 2.29 16.57 24.70
N ILE A 58 2.69 16.06 25.86
CA ILE A 58 3.31 14.73 26.01
C ILE A 58 2.36 13.65 25.49
N ILE A 59 1.09 13.67 25.92
CA ILE A 59 0.07 12.70 25.48
C ILE A 59 -0.15 12.80 23.97
N SER A 60 -0.22 14.02 23.41
CA SER A 60 -0.44 14.23 21.97
C SER A 60 0.72 13.69 21.13
N VAL A 61 1.97 13.89 21.56
CA VAL A 61 3.16 13.34 20.87
C VAL A 61 3.16 11.81 20.92
N ILE A 62 2.84 11.22 22.07
CA ILE A 62 2.76 9.75 22.23
C ILE A 62 1.64 9.17 21.35
N LEU A 63 0.43 9.74 21.39
CA LEU A 63 -0.69 9.29 20.58
C LEU A 63 -0.42 9.45 19.09
N GLY A 64 0.18 10.57 18.67
CA GLY A 64 0.58 10.81 17.29
C GLY A 64 1.56 9.75 16.77
N ASN A 65 2.59 9.42 17.56
CA ASN A 65 3.58 8.40 17.19
C ASN A 65 2.96 6.99 17.11
N LEU A 66 2.09 6.63 18.06
CA LEU A 66 1.37 5.34 18.04
C LEU A 66 0.44 5.23 16.84
N MET A 67 -0.29 6.29 16.50
CA MET A 67 -1.15 6.33 15.31
C MET A 67 -0.32 6.23 14.02
N SER A 68 0.82 6.93 13.94
CA SER A 68 1.71 6.86 12.77
C SER A 68 2.21 5.44 12.52
N ARG A 69 2.76 4.78 13.54
CA ARG A 69 3.25 3.39 13.43
C ARG A 69 2.13 2.42 13.04
N LYS A 70 0.92 2.60 13.60
CA LYS A 70 -0.24 1.78 13.24
C LYS A 70 -0.67 2.00 11.78
N LEU A 71 -0.58 3.23 11.28
CA LEU A 71 -0.84 3.55 9.88
C LEU A 71 0.20 2.89 8.98
N GLU A 72 1.49 3.07 9.27
CA GLU A 72 2.60 2.44 8.53
C GLU A 72 2.42 0.92 8.43
N HIS A 73 2.10 0.26 9.54
CA HIS A 73 1.92 -1.19 9.55
C HIS A 73 0.70 -1.62 8.71
N ARG A 74 -0.41 -0.87 8.77
CA ARG A 74 -1.58 -1.14 7.92
C ARG A 74 -1.28 -0.94 6.44
N TYR A 75 -0.57 0.14 6.08
CA TYR A 75 -0.15 0.39 4.70
C TYR A 75 0.80 -0.69 4.20
N ALA A 76 1.78 -1.10 5.00
CA ALA A 76 2.69 -2.19 4.66
C ALA A 76 1.93 -3.50 4.37
N ARG A 77 0.99 -3.87 5.26
CA ARG A 77 0.17 -5.06 5.07
C ARG A 77 -0.71 -4.98 3.82
N SER A 78 -1.36 -3.84 3.59
CA SER A 78 -2.17 -3.63 2.38
C SER A 78 -1.32 -3.72 1.11
N LEU A 79 -0.11 -3.17 1.13
CA LEU A 79 0.83 -3.24 0.02
C LEU A 79 1.28 -4.69 -0.26
N GLU A 80 1.56 -5.48 0.77
CA GLU A 80 1.91 -6.89 0.62
C GLU A 80 0.76 -7.71 0.01
N ILE A 81 -0.46 -7.52 0.51
CA ILE A 81 -1.66 -8.17 -0.06
C ILE A 81 -1.83 -7.78 -1.53
N TYR A 82 -1.64 -6.50 -1.87
CA TYR A 82 -1.69 -6.03 -3.25
C TYR A 82 -0.63 -6.72 -4.12
N LYS A 83 0.62 -6.81 -3.64
CA LYS A 83 1.70 -7.51 -4.37
C LYS A 83 1.36 -8.98 -4.62
N ILE A 84 0.81 -9.68 -3.61
CA ILE A 84 0.39 -11.08 -3.73
C ILE A 84 -0.72 -11.21 -4.78
N LYS A 85 -1.77 -10.38 -4.69
CA LYS A 85 -2.85 -10.33 -5.70
C LYS A 85 -2.31 -10.13 -7.10
N ASN A 86 -1.44 -9.14 -7.28
CA ASN A 86 -0.85 -8.83 -8.57
C ASN A 86 -0.02 -10.00 -9.12
N SER A 87 0.79 -10.64 -8.28
CA SER A 87 1.57 -11.82 -8.68
C SER A 87 0.69 -12.98 -9.12
N ILE A 88 -0.38 -13.29 -8.38
CA ILE A 88 -1.32 -14.36 -8.73
C ILE A 88 -2.03 -14.01 -10.05
N ALA A 89 -2.51 -12.77 -10.20
CA ALA A 89 -3.20 -12.32 -11.40
C ALA A 89 -2.32 -12.47 -12.66
N LEU A 90 -1.07 -12.01 -12.60
CA LEU A 90 -0.12 -12.13 -13.72
C LEU A 90 0.15 -13.59 -14.07
N ASN A 91 0.43 -14.44 -13.07
CA ASN A 91 0.64 -15.87 -13.30
C ASN A 91 -0.57 -16.52 -13.97
N ILE A 92 -1.78 -16.19 -13.51
CA ILE A 92 -3.01 -16.69 -14.12
C ILE A 92 -3.10 -16.24 -15.58
N ILE A 93 -2.84 -14.97 -15.89
CA ILE A 93 -2.88 -14.44 -17.25
C ILE A 93 -1.89 -15.20 -18.15
N ASP A 94 -0.64 -15.33 -17.73
CA ASP A 94 0.41 -16.00 -18.50
C ASP A 94 0.08 -17.48 -18.76
N LEU A 95 -0.44 -18.19 -17.74
CA LEU A 95 -0.87 -19.57 -17.86
C LEU A 95 -2.08 -19.71 -18.78
N SER A 96 -3.03 -18.77 -18.70
CA SER A 96 -4.21 -18.75 -19.55
C SER A 96 -3.83 -18.57 -21.02
N GLU A 97 -2.94 -17.63 -21.31
CA GLU A 97 -2.43 -17.40 -22.66
C GLU A 97 -1.67 -18.62 -23.18
N THR A 98 -0.89 -19.26 -22.32
CA THR A 98 -0.21 -20.52 -22.66
C THR A 98 -1.22 -21.60 -23.02
N ILE A 99 -2.29 -21.77 -22.25
CA ILE A 99 -3.34 -22.77 -22.52
C ILE A 99 -4.03 -22.50 -23.86
N LEU A 100 -4.36 -21.24 -24.13
CA LEU A 100 -5.09 -20.84 -25.33
C LEU A 100 -4.24 -20.93 -26.61
N ASN A 101 -2.94 -20.64 -26.53
CA ASN A 101 -2.07 -20.52 -27.70
C ASN A 101 -1.16 -21.74 -27.94
N SER A 102 -1.04 -22.66 -26.97
CA SER A 102 -0.15 -23.81 -27.11
C SER A 102 -0.68 -24.83 -28.09
N ARG A 103 0.12 -25.13 -29.13
CA ARG A 103 -0.09 -26.27 -30.03
C ARG A 103 0.44 -27.58 -29.46
N ASN A 104 1.30 -27.52 -28.44
CA ASN A 104 1.84 -28.68 -27.74
C ASN A 104 0.93 -29.04 -26.55
N GLU A 105 0.39 -30.24 -26.59
CA GLU A 105 -0.54 -30.75 -25.59
C GLU A 105 0.10 -30.95 -24.21
N GLU A 106 1.37 -31.36 -24.13
CA GLU A 106 2.07 -31.51 -22.87
C GLU A 106 2.26 -30.17 -22.16
N ILE A 107 2.66 -29.14 -22.91
CA ILE A 107 2.81 -27.77 -22.39
C ILE A 107 1.46 -27.25 -21.89
N ARG A 108 0.40 -27.47 -22.67
CA ARG A 108 -0.96 -27.07 -22.30
C ARG A 108 -1.43 -27.74 -21.01
N LEU A 109 -1.23 -29.05 -20.86
CA LEU A 109 -1.62 -29.79 -19.66
C LEU A 109 -0.86 -29.31 -18.41
N LYS A 110 0.45 -29.12 -18.52
CA LYS A 110 1.27 -28.56 -17.43
C LYS A 110 0.81 -27.15 -17.03
N ALA A 111 0.45 -26.33 -18.01
CA ALA A 111 -0.09 -24.99 -17.74
C ALA A 111 -1.45 -25.07 -17.03
N LEU A 112 -2.30 -26.03 -17.39
CA LEU A 112 -3.58 -26.27 -16.72
C LEU A 112 -3.41 -26.69 -15.25
N GLU A 113 -2.52 -27.64 -14.97
CA GLU A 113 -2.20 -28.07 -13.59
C GLU A 113 -1.66 -26.90 -12.74
N SER A 114 -0.81 -26.07 -13.35
CA SER A 114 -0.28 -24.86 -12.72
C SER A 114 -1.40 -23.84 -12.46
N LEU A 115 -2.34 -23.70 -13.40
CA LEU A 115 -3.48 -22.80 -13.27
C LEU A 115 -4.44 -23.24 -12.16
N GLU A 116 -4.67 -24.55 -11.99
CA GLU A 116 -5.45 -25.08 -10.86
C GLU A 116 -4.79 -24.77 -9.51
N THR A 117 -3.46 -24.75 -9.47
CA THR A 117 -2.69 -24.39 -8.28
C THR A 117 -2.86 -22.90 -7.96
N GLU A 118 -2.76 -22.02 -8.96
CA GLU A 118 -3.03 -20.59 -8.79
C GLU A 118 -4.50 -20.30 -8.44
N TYR A 119 -5.44 -21.06 -8.97
CA TYR A 119 -6.86 -20.98 -8.60
C TYR A 119 -7.10 -21.30 -7.12
N LYS A 120 -6.41 -22.28 -6.53
CA LYS A 120 -6.51 -22.55 -5.09
C LYS A 120 -6.02 -21.35 -4.26
N LYS A 121 -4.97 -20.67 -4.71
CA LYS A 121 -4.47 -19.45 -4.06
C LYS A 121 -5.46 -18.30 -4.22
N SER A 122 -6.08 -18.16 -5.40
CA SER A 122 -6.95 -17.02 -5.69
C SER A 122 -8.18 -16.98 -4.78
N LYS A 123 -8.68 -18.13 -4.30
CA LYS A 123 -9.76 -18.23 -3.29
C LYS A 123 -9.48 -17.47 -1.99
N LEU A 124 -8.21 -17.27 -1.63
CA LEU A 124 -7.83 -16.59 -0.38
C LEU A 124 -7.72 -15.07 -0.54
N TYR A 125 -7.44 -14.61 -1.76
CA TYR A 125 -7.06 -13.21 -2.00
C TYR A 125 -8.09 -12.45 -2.85
N PHE A 126 -8.87 -13.12 -3.68
CA PHE A 126 -9.80 -12.49 -4.61
C PHE A 126 -11.26 -12.64 -4.19
N GLU A 127 -12.09 -11.76 -4.76
CA GLU A 127 -13.55 -11.81 -4.61
C GLU A 127 -14.14 -12.98 -5.41
N GLU A 128 -15.31 -13.46 -4.98
CA GLU A 128 -15.97 -14.64 -5.54
C GLU A 128 -16.18 -14.56 -7.06
N GLU A 129 -16.47 -13.37 -7.59
CA GLU A 129 -16.68 -13.16 -9.03
C GLU A 129 -15.43 -13.51 -9.86
N ILE A 130 -14.25 -13.11 -9.39
CA ILE A 130 -12.97 -13.40 -10.05
C ILE A 130 -12.63 -14.88 -9.92
N VAL A 131 -12.83 -15.44 -8.73
CA VAL A 131 -12.61 -16.87 -8.46
C VAL A 131 -13.48 -17.72 -9.38
N TYR A 132 -14.75 -17.36 -9.56
CA TYR A 132 -15.67 -18.02 -10.47
C TYR A 132 -15.23 -17.88 -11.94
N SER A 133 -14.76 -16.70 -12.34
CA SER A 133 -14.23 -16.48 -13.68
C SER A 133 -12.98 -17.32 -13.98
N ILE A 134 -12.08 -17.50 -13.01
CA ILE A 134 -10.92 -18.38 -13.13
C ILE A 134 -11.38 -19.84 -13.27
N GLN A 135 -12.37 -20.27 -12.49
CA GLN A 135 -12.92 -21.61 -12.59
C GLN A 135 -13.55 -21.88 -13.97
N ASN A 136 -14.27 -20.91 -14.51
CA ASN A 136 -14.82 -20.99 -15.87
C ASN A 136 -13.72 -21.11 -16.91
N LEU A 137 -12.65 -20.33 -16.78
CA LEU A 137 -11.50 -20.45 -17.66
C LEU A 137 -10.89 -21.87 -17.62
N ILE A 138 -10.69 -22.46 -16.44
CA ILE A 138 -10.17 -23.83 -16.31
C ILE A 138 -11.08 -24.85 -17.01
N LYS A 139 -12.40 -24.67 -16.86
CA LYS A 139 -13.41 -25.59 -17.39
C LYS A 139 -13.59 -25.49 -18.90
N TYR A 140 -13.67 -24.28 -19.43
CA TYR A 140 -14.04 -24.01 -20.82
C TYR A 140 -12.84 -23.74 -21.72
N GLN A 141 -11.71 -23.28 -21.16
CA GLN A 141 -10.46 -22.99 -21.87
C GLN A 141 -10.70 -22.17 -23.14
N SER A 142 -11.63 -21.22 -23.07
CA SER A 142 -12.09 -20.43 -24.19
C SER A 142 -11.61 -18.98 -24.09
N LEU A 143 -11.45 -18.35 -25.25
CA LEU A 143 -11.09 -16.94 -25.34
C LEU A 143 -12.10 -16.04 -24.64
N ASP A 144 -13.40 -16.40 -24.69
CA ASP A 144 -14.46 -15.65 -24.00
C ASP A 144 -14.29 -15.68 -22.48
N SER A 145 -13.98 -16.85 -21.91
CA SER A 145 -13.74 -17.00 -20.46
C SER A 145 -12.52 -16.19 -20.02
N TYR A 146 -11.48 -16.16 -20.85
CA TYR A 146 -10.28 -15.35 -20.62
C TYR A 146 -10.59 -13.85 -20.68
N ASN A 147 -11.31 -13.39 -21.71
CA ASN A 147 -11.68 -11.98 -21.85
C ASN A 147 -12.55 -11.49 -20.68
N GLN A 148 -13.46 -12.33 -20.19
CA GLN A 148 -14.24 -12.04 -18.99
C GLN A 148 -13.34 -11.86 -17.76
N LEU A 149 -12.38 -12.77 -17.56
CA LEU A 149 -11.43 -12.69 -16.46
C LEU A 149 -10.59 -11.40 -16.53
N ILE A 150 -10.05 -11.05 -17.70
CA ILE A 150 -9.26 -9.83 -17.90
C ILE A 150 -10.08 -8.58 -17.58
N LYS A 151 -11.35 -8.54 -17.99
CA LYS A 151 -12.25 -7.43 -17.68
C LYS A 151 -12.42 -7.25 -16.17
N LEU A 152 -12.63 -8.35 -15.43
CA LEU A 152 -12.78 -8.32 -13.97
C LEU A 152 -11.49 -7.91 -13.26
N LEU A 153 -10.35 -8.46 -13.67
CA LEU A 153 -9.03 -8.10 -13.13
C LEU A 153 -8.71 -6.61 -13.36
N ARG A 154 -9.02 -6.07 -14.55
CA ARG A 154 -8.83 -4.64 -14.86
C ARG A 154 -9.67 -3.74 -13.96
N ASN A 155 -10.89 -4.15 -13.65
CA ASN A 155 -11.77 -3.38 -12.76
C ASN A 155 -11.24 -3.30 -11.32
N GLN A 156 -10.42 -4.26 -10.86
CA GLN A 156 -9.79 -4.20 -9.54
C GLN A 156 -8.61 -3.23 -9.47
N VAL A 157 -7.96 -2.92 -10.60
CA VAL A 157 -6.85 -1.95 -10.64
C VAL A 157 -7.36 -0.50 -10.64
N ASN A 158 -8.59 -0.28 -11.11
CA ASN A 158 -9.21 1.04 -11.24
C ASN A 158 -10.09 1.45 -10.03
N LYS A 159 -10.18 0.60 -8.99
CA LYS A 159 -10.86 0.91 -7.72
C LYS A 159 -9.84 1.26 -6.65
#